data_AF-A0A2V6SAE2-F1
#
_entry.id   AF-A0A2V6SAE2-F1
#
_cell.length_a   1.000
_cell.length_b   1.000
_cell.length_c   1.000
_cell.angle_alpha   90.00
_cell.angle_beta   90.00
_cell.angle_gamma   90.00
#
_symmetry.space_group_name_H-M   'P 1'
#
loop_
_entity.id
_entity.type
_entity.pdbx_description
1 polymer ?
#
loop_
_entity_poly.entity_id
_entity_poly.type
_entity_poly.pdbx_seq_one_letter_code
_entity_poly.pdbx_strand_id
1 'polypeptide(L)'
;MLGGELVVHEPHGDPHTLAVELVNEALVAAFGPEWRVRVQLPVALDEESEPEPDVSVAAGRARDRREPKPSRLALIVEIADSSLTLDREHK
;
A
#
# COMPACT_ATOMS: atom_id res chain seq x y z
N MET A 1 6.77 14.14 11.50
CA MET A 1 6.05 14.75 12.64
C MET A 1 4.98 15.69 12.09
N LEU A 2 3.73 15.23 12.14
CA LEU A 2 2.53 16.05 12.07
C LEU A 2 1.81 15.83 13.40
N GLY A 3 1.38 16.90 14.05
CA GLY A 3 0.27 16.88 15.02
C GLY A 3 0.48 16.27 16.42
N GLY A 4 1.48 15.44 16.71
CA GLY A 4 1.73 14.99 18.09
C GLY A 4 0.54 14.25 18.75
N GLU A 5 -0.33 13.64 17.97
CA GLU A 5 -1.41 12.80 18.45
C GLU A 5 -1.00 11.34 18.23
N LEU A 6 -0.60 10.67 19.31
CA LEU A 6 -0.56 9.21 19.36
C LEU A 6 -2.02 8.75 19.25
N VAL A 7 -2.48 8.49 18.02
CA VAL A 7 -3.74 7.80 17.81
C VAL A 7 -3.55 6.38 18.36
N VAL A 8 -4.03 6.18 19.58
CA VAL A 8 -4.14 4.85 20.18
C VAL A 8 -5.21 4.12 19.37
N HIS A 9 -4.80 3.26 18.46
CA HIS A 9 -5.69 2.32 17.81
C HIS A 9 -6.19 1.32 18.86
N GLU A 10 -7.48 1.37 19.17
CA GLU A 10 -8.13 0.25 19.84
C GLU A 10 -8.04 -0.99 18.92
N PRO A 11 -7.72 -2.18 19.46
CA PRO A 11 -7.29 -3.34 18.67
C PRO A 11 -8.43 -4.08 17.93
N HIS A 12 -9.53 -3.38 17.60
CA HIS A 12 -10.65 -3.95 16.86
C HIS A 12 -11.07 -3.07 15.68
N GLY A 13 -10.45 -3.35 14.52
CA GLY A 13 -11.07 -3.20 13.20
C GLY A 13 -11.31 -1.78 12.71
N ASP A 14 -10.24 -1.05 12.39
CA ASP A 14 -10.36 0.01 11.40
C ASP A 14 -10.74 -0.62 10.04
N PRO A 15 -11.88 -0.25 9.41
CA PRO A 15 -12.31 -0.78 8.12
C PRO A 15 -11.22 -0.70 7.04
N HIS A 16 -10.40 0.36 7.06
CA HIS A 16 -9.26 0.49 6.16
C HIS A 16 -8.22 -0.61 6.39
N THR A 17 -7.83 -0.86 7.64
CA THR A 17 -6.88 -1.94 7.99
C THR A 17 -7.39 -3.31 7.52
N LEU A 18 -8.66 -3.62 7.77
CA LEU A 18 -9.27 -4.87 7.30
C LEU A 18 -9.29 -4.96 5.76
N ALA A 19 -9.58 -3.86 5.08
CA ALA A 19 -9.56 -3.81 3.62
C ALA A 19 -8.14 -4.03 3.07
N VAL A 20 -7.12 -3.45 3.69
CA VAL A 20 -5.71 -3.66 3.33
C VAL A 20 -5.34 -5.14 3.46
N GLU A 21 -5.72 -5.78 4.57
CA GLU A 21 -5.46 -7.20 4.82
C GLU A 21 -6.11 -8.09 3.75
N LEU A 22 -7.41 -7.88 3.49
CA LEU A 22 -8.17 -8.65 2.50
C LEU A 22 -7.63 -8.47 1.07
N VAL A 23 -7.26 -7.25 0.70
CA VAL A 23 -6.64 -6.95 -0.61
C VAL A 23 -5.30 -7.65 -0.73
N ASN A 24 -4.46 -7.57 0.31
CA ASN A 24 -3.16 -8.23 0.31
C ASN A 24 -3.30 -9.74 0.13
N GLU A 25 -4.19 -10.40 0.88
CA GLU A 25 -4.45 -11.84 0.74
C GLU A 25 -4.89 -12.23 -0.67
N ALA A 26 -5.85 -11.49 -1.24
CA ALA A 26 -6.36 -11.74 -2.58
C ALA A 26 -5.27 -11.59 -3.65
N LEU A 27 -4.44 -10.55 -3.55
CA LEU A 27 -3.37 -10.30 -4.52
C LEU A 27 -2.24 -11.33 -4.41
N VAL A 28 -1.88 -11.77 -3.20
CA VAL A 28 -0.89 -12.84 -3.01
C VAL A 28 -1.37 -14.14 -3.68
N ALA A 29 -2.64 -14.48 -3.52
CA ALA A 29 -3.23 -15.66 -4.16
C ALA A 29 -3.29 -15.54 -5.69
N ALA A 30 -3.59 -14.35 -6.22
CA ALA A 30 -3.79 -14.12 -7.65
C ALA A 30 -2.48 -14.06 -8.47
N PHE A 31 -1.44 -13.39 -7.95
CA PHE A 31 -0.21 -13.16 -8.71
C PHE A 31 0.83 -14.28 -8.54
N GLY A 32 0.80 -15.01 -7.41
CA GLY A 32 1.73 -16.11 -7.16
C GLY A 32 3.16 -15.65 -6.83
N PRO A 33 4.12 -16.59 -6.71
CA PRO A 33 5.40 -16.37 -6.04
C PRO A 33 6.41 -15.50 -6.81
N GLU A 34 6.22 -15.30 -8.11
CA GLU A 34 7.08 -14.44 -8.94
C GLU A 34 6.81 -12.93 -8.75
N TRP A 35 5.81 -12.60 -7.93
CA TRP A 35 5.41 -11.25 -7.63
C TRP A 35 5.48 -10.98 -6.12
N ARG A 36 5.77 -9.74 -5.78
CA ARG A 36 5.75 -9.20 -4.43
C ARG A 36 4.52 -8.31 -4.28
N VAL A 37 3.64 -8.68 -3.35
CA VAL A 37 2.64 -7.75 -2.80
C VAL A 37 3.32 -6.97 -1.67
N ARG A 38 3.18 -5.65 -1.69
CA ARG A 38 3.82 -4.71 -0.75
C ARG A 38 2.74 -3.82 -0.17
N VAL A 39 2.68 -3.74 1.15
CA VAL A 39 1.67 -2.95 1.88
C VAL A 39 2.35 -1.74 2.50
N GLN A 40 1.82 -0.54 2.25
CA GLN A 40 2.30 0.73 2.83
C GLN A 40 3.81 0.90 2.74
N LEU A 41 4.36 0.69 1.54
CA LEU A 41 5.78 0.82 1.25
C LEU A 41 6.01 1.72 0.04
N PRO A 42 7.04 2.59 0.06
CA PRO A 42 7.36 3.47 -1.06
C PRO A 42 7.54 2.70 -2.37
N VAL A 43 6.98 3.24 -3.46
CA VAL A 43 7.20 2.78 -4.83
C VAL A 43 7.88 3.89 -5.63
N ALA A 44 8.85 3.53 -6.47
CA ALA A 44 9.43 4.50 -7.40
C ALA A 44 8.50 4.61 -8.61
N LEU A 45 7.72 5.68 -8.70
CA LEU A 45 6.89 5.95 -9.89
C LEU A 45 7.66 6.72 -10.96
N ASP A 46 8.48 7.68 -10.55
CA ASP A 46 9.37 8.46 -11.42
C ASP A 46 10.65 8.89 -10.65
N GLU A 47 11.51 9.70 -11.28
CA GLU A 47 12.79 10.13 -10.70
C GLU A 47 12.65 11.14 -9.55
N GLU A 48 11.47 11.74 -9.38
CA GLU A 48 11.22 12.84 -8.42
C GLU A 48 10.15 12.49 -7.36
N SER A 49 9.42 11.40 -7.54
CA SER A 49 8.26 11.01 -6.73
C SER A 49 8.31 9.54 -6.29
N GLU A 50 8.27 9.34 -4.97
CA GLU A 50 8.16 8.03 -4.33
C GLU A 50 6.91 7.98 -3.43
N PRO A 51 5.70 7.81 -3.99
CA PRO A 51 4.50 7.69 -3.16
C PRO A 51 4.49 6.38 -2.38
N GLU A 52 3.73 6.39 -1.28
CA GLU A 52 3.49 5.24 -0.40
C GLU A 52 2.03 4.78 -0.55
N PRO A 53 1.73 3.89 -1.51
CA PRO A 53 0.38 3.37 -1.69
C PRO A 53 0.00 2.39 -0.59
N ASP A 54 -1.30 2.22 -0.35
CA ASP A 54 -1.81 1.24 0.63
C ASP A 54 -1.36 -0.18 0.27
N VAL A 55 -1.54 -0.59 -1.00
CA VAL A 55 -1.04 -1.87 -1.52
C VAL A 55 -0.47 -1.70 -2.93
N SER A 56 0.65 -2.34 -3.23
CA SER A 56 1.22 -2.42 -4.58
C SER A 56 1.68 -3.83 -4.93
N VAL A 57 1.65 -4.17 -6.21
CA VAL A 57 2.16 -5.43 -6.75
C VAL A 57 3.32 -5.15 -7.68
N ALA A 58 4.44 -5.81 -7.42
CA ALA A 58 5.69 -5.56 -8.13
C ALA A 58 6.40 -6.85 -8.52
N ALA A 59 7.13 -6.81 -9.63
CA ALA A 59 7.82 -7.99 -10.13
C ALA A 59 8.94 -8.46 -9.19
N GLY A 60 9.23 -9.76 -9.24
CA GLY A 60 10.31 -10.41 -8.50
C GLY A 60 9.83 -11.10 -7.23
N ARG A 61 10.68 -11.96 -6.65
CA ARG A 61 10.34 -12.73 -5.44
C ARG A 61 10.77 -11.97 -4.19
N ALA A 62 10.03 -12.14 -3.09
CA ALA A 62 10.35 -11.50 -1.79
C ALA A 62 11.77 -11.79 -1.28
N ARG A 63 12.34 -12.96 -1.62
CA ARG A 63 13.67 -13.39 -1.17
C ARG A 63 14.81 -12.89 -2.06
N ASP A 64 14.50 -12.26 -3.19
CA ASP A 64 15.51 -11.80 -4.13
C ASP A 64 16.09 -10.45 -3.69
N ARG A 65 17.20 -10.52 -2.94
CA ARG A 65 17.89 -9.36 -2.35
C ARG A 65 18.56 -8.41 -3.38
N ARG A 66 18.44 -8.71 -4.67
CA ARG A 66 19.10 -7.96 -5.77
C ARG A 66 18.36 -6.68 -6.15
N GLU A 67 17.06 -6.59 -5.87
CA GLU A 67 16.22 -5.44 -6.22
C GLU A 67 15.52 -4.86 -4.99
N PRO A 68 16.18 -3.91 -4.28
CA PRO A 68 15.61 -3.28 -3.08
C PRO A 68 14.39 -2.40 -3.40
N LYS A 69 14.31 -1.83 -4.61
CA LYS A 69 13.14 -1.15 -5.15
C LYS A 69 12.67 -1.89 -6.40
N PRO A 70 11.39 -2.25 -6.52
CA PRO A 70 10.92 -2.91 -7.72
C PRO A 70 10.97 -1.95 -8.91
N SER A 71 11.63 -2.35 -9.98
CA SER A 71 11.74 -1.56 -11.22
C SER A 71 10.45 -1.55 -12.05
N ARG A 72 9.53 -2.46 -11.76
CA ARG A 72 8.27 -2.61 -12.49
C ARG A 72 7.11 -2.96 -11.55
N LEU A 73 6.14 -2.04 -11.48
CA LEU A 73 4.85 -2.26 -10.84
C LEU A 73 3.87 -2.85 -11.85
N ALA A 74 3.03 -3.78 -11.39
CA ALA A 74 1.88 -4.27 -12.15
C ALA A 74 0.56 -3.67 -11.67
N LEU A 75 0.48 -3.26 -10.40
CA LEU A 75 -0.73 -2.72 -9.79
C LEU A 75 -0.39 -1.82 -8.59
N ILE A 76 -1.19 -0.76 -8.42
CA ILE A 76 -1.29 0.05 -7.19
C ILE A 76 -2.77 0.06 -6.79
N VAL A 77 -3.03 -0.05 -5.49
CA VAL A 77 -4.36 0.01 -4.88
C VAL A 77 -4.33 1.02 -3.74
N GLU A 78 -5.26 1.97 -3.77
CA GLU A 78 -5.54 2.91 -2.68
C GLU A 78 -6.93 2.59 -2.11
N ILE A 79 -7.04 2.55 -0.79
CA ILE A 79 -8.26 2.21 -0.06
C ILE A 79 -8.79 3.49 0.57
N ALA A 80 -9.84 4.04 -0.05
CA ALA A 80 -10.54 5.18 0.49
C ALA A 80 -11.60 4.73 1.51
N ASP A 81 -11.56 5.29 2.73
CA ASP A 81 -12.72 5.22 3.61
C ASP A 81 -13.86 6.06 3.01
N SER A 82 -15.06 5.49 2.99
CA SER A 82 -16.27 6.18 2.52
C SER A 82 -16.62 7.46 3.32
N SER A 83 -16.00 7.66 4.49
CA SER A 83 -16.07 8.93 5.24
C SER A 83 -15.35 10.09 4.53
N LEU A 84 -14.50 9.80 3.53
CA LEU A 84 -13.79 10.78 2.71
C LEU A 84 -14.54 11.20 1.43
N THR A 85 -15.88 11.22 1.46
CA THR A 85 -16.66 12.00 0.46
C THR A 85 -16.65 13.51 0.77
N LEU A 86 -15.97 13.91 1.85
CA LEU A 86 -15.76 15.30 2.27
C LEU A 86 -14.27 15.62 2.40
N ASP A 87 -13.54 15.68 1.28
CA ASP A 87 -12.65 16.82 1.01
C ASP A 87 -12.19 16.86 -0.47
N ARG A 88 -13.15 16.97 -1.38
CA ARG A 88 -12.88 17.66 -2.65
C ARG A 88 -13.08 19.13 -2.31
N GLU A 89 -12.06 19.86 -1.87
CA GLU A 89 -11.93 21.34 -1.99
C GLU A 89 -10.66 21.92 -1.32
N HIS A 90 -9.56 21.18 -1.06
CA HIS A 90 -8.31 21.83 -0.62
C HIS A 90 -7.08 21.41 -1.45
N LYS A 91 -6.73 22.35 -2.34
CA LYS A 91 -5.53 22.57 -3.17
C LYS A 91 -4.30 21.67 -2.99
#